data_AF-A0A7W6PAK8-F1
#
_entry.id   AF-A0A7W6PAK8-F1
#
_cell.length_a   1.000
_cell.length_b   1.000
_cell.length_c   1.000
_cell.angle_alpha   90.00
_cell.angle_beta   90.00
_cell.angle_gamma   90.00
#
_symmetry.space_group_name_H-M   'P 1'
#
loop_
_entity.id
_entity.type
_entity.pdbx_description
1 polymer ?
#
loop_
_entity_poly.entity_id
_entity_poly.type
_entity_poly.pdbx_seq_one_letter_code
_entity_poly.pdbx_strand_id
1 'polypeptide(L)'
;MKEFNRLARRRLKRDLDRKTVPFCALLRNGTHRMKSLYSIVFSLCLATPAIANDQLNSDVKRMAGFAGDLRVLSENCGVFVDPLNGVHIAEALISVPNIDMEAVLALIDDEYEKSAHYTGSVCYPEDGERIEQLKRLYSSELNALKQSVARGDYE
;
A
#
# COMPACT_ATOMS: atom_id res chain seq x y z
N MET A 1 -0.96 8.18 21.11
CA MET A 1 -0.49 7.69 19.79
C MET A 1 -1.34 6.54 19.22
N LYS A 2 -1.70 5.48 19.99
CA LYS A 2 -2.61 4.39 19.54
C LYS A 2 -4.00 4.86 19.02
N GLU A 3 -4.50 5.99 19.53
CA GLU A 3 -5.79 6.60 19.16
C GLU A 3 -5.79 7.21 17.75
N PHE A 4 -4.70 7.85 17.32
CA PHE A 4 -4.61 8.50 16.00
C PHE A 4 -4.56 7.46 14.88
N ASN A 5 -3.77 6.40 15.07
CA ASN A 5 -3.71 5.29 14.12
C ASN A 5 -5.06 4.55 14.04
N ARG A 6 -5.80 4.46 15.16
CA ARG A 6 -7.21 3.98 15.17
C ARG A 6 -8.14 4.89 14.38
N LEU A 7 -8.00 6.20 14.47
CA LEU A 7 -8.85 7.17 13.77
C LEU A 7 -8.61 7.14 12.25
N ALA A 8 -7.35 7.02 11.82
CA ALA A 8 -6.98 6.85 10.42
C ALA A 8 -7.54 5.52 9.85
N ARG A 9 -7.36 4.40 10.57
CA ARG A 9 -7.95 3.10 10.21
C ARG A 9 -9.49 3.15 10.13
N ARG A 10 -10.16 3.91 11.00
CA ARG A 10 -11.63 4.10 10.96
C ARG A 10 -12.11 4.98 9.80
N ARG A 11 -11.30 5.91 9.28
CA ARG A 11 -11.65 6.68 8.06
C ARG A 11 -11.51 5.81 6.83
N LEU A 12 -10.38 5.12 6.67
CA LEU A 12 -10.13 4.19 5.55
C LEU A 12 -11.20 3.10 5.46
N LYS A 13 -11.58 2.50 6.58
CA LYS A 13 -12.65 1.48 6.60
C LYS A 13 -14.01 2.01 6.12
N ARG A 14 -14.38 3.23 6.51
CA ARG A 14 -15.65 3.85 6.05
C ARG A 14 -15.65 4.16 4.56
N ASP A 15 -14.50 4.53 3.99
CA ASP A 15 -14.39 4.78 2.56
C ASP A 15 -14.35 3.47 1.74
N LEU A 16 -13.84 2.38 2.32
CA LEU A 16 -13.88 1.04 1.74
C LEU A 16 -15.32 0.48 1.71
N ASP A 17 -16.03 0.55 2.84
CA ASP A 17 -17.42 0.07 2.98
C ASP A 17 -18.38 0.87 2.09
N ARG A 18 -18.08 2.15 1.79
CA ARG A 18 -18.88 2.98 0.88
C ARG A 18 -18.73 2.58 -0.59
N LYS A 19 -17.65 1.90 -0.96
CA LYS A 19 -17.37 1.47 -2.33
C LYS A 19 -17.74 0.00 -2.60
N THR A 20 -18.06 -0.78 -1.58
CA THR A 20 -18.45 -2.19 -1.72
C THR A 20 -19.97 -2.31 -1.93
N VAL A 21 -20.43 -2.11 -3.16
CA VAL A 21 -21.78 -2.55 -3.57
C VAL A 21 -21.68 -4.01 -4.04
N PRO A 22 -22.46 -4.96 -3.51
CA PRO A 22 -22.42 -6.34 -3.99
C PRO A 22 -23.14 -6.42 -5.34
N PHE A 23 -22.37 -6.48 -6.43
CA PHE A 23 -22.88 -6.76 -7.76
C PHE A 23 -22.98 -8.28 -7.97
N CYS A 24 -23.94 -8.91 -7.29
CA CYS A 24 -24.37 -10.28 -7.56
C CYS A 24 -25.87 -10.41 -7.27
N ALA A 25 -26.69 -9.69 -8.04
CA ALA A 25 -28.12 -9.89 -8.06
C ALA A 25 -28.64 -9.66 -9.48
N LEU A 26 -28.75 -10.74 -10.26
CA LEU A 26 -29.77 -10.93 -11.30
C LEU A 26 -29.55 -12.27 -12.02
N LEU A 27 -30.12 -13.36 -11.49
CA LEU A 27 -30.61 -14.45 -12.32
C LEU A 27 -31.95 -14.92 -11.76
N ARG A 28 -33.02 -14.36 -12.33
CA ARG A 28 -34.40 -14.76 -12.09
C ARG A 28 -34.71 -15.91 -13.06
N ASN A 29 -35.14 -17.03 -12.49
CA ASN A 29 -35.49 -18.28 -13.15
C ASN A 29 -36.37 -18.12 -14.40
N GLY A 30 -35.98 -18.81 -15.47
CA GLY A 30 -36.82 -19.10 -16.64
C GLY A 30 -36.58 -20.53 -17.10
N THR A 31 -37.39 -21.46 -16.63
CA THR A 31 -37.36 -22.88 -16.99
C THR A 31 -37.97 -23.10 -18.37
N HIS A 32 -37.23 -23.65 -19.34
CA HIS A 32 -37.82 -24.44 -20.44
C HIS A 32 -36.82 -25.45 -21.05
N ARG A 33 -37.15 -26.73 -20.88
CA ARG A 33 -36.95 -27.90 -21.76
C ARG A 33 -35.57 -28.22 -22.39
N MET A 34 -35.00 -29.32 -21.86
CA MET A 34 -34.43 -30.51 -22.51
C MET A 34 -33.33 -30.41 -23.59
N LYS A 35 -32.23 -31.12 -23.24
CA LYS A 35 -31.34 -31.95 -24.06
C LYS A 35 -30.47 -31.24 -25.10
N SER A 36 -29.19 -31.03 -24.77
CA SER A 36 -28.08 -31.38 -25.65
C SER A 36 -26.72 -31.22 -24.96
N LEU A 37 -25.99 -32.33 -24.90
CA LEU A 37 -24.55 -32.52 -25.08
C LEU A 37 -23.54 -31.49 -24.51
N TYR A 38 -22.68 -32.01 -23.64
CA TYR A 38 -21.40 -31.47 -23.21
C TYR A 38 -20.55 -30.88 -24.37
N SER A 39 -19.70 -29.91 -24.00
CA SER A 39 -18.68 -29.19 -24.79
C SER A 39 -19.17 -27.79 -25.17
N ILE A 40 -18.68 -26.72 -24.54
CA ILE A 40 -17.31 -26.23 -24.65
C ILE A 40 -16.86 -25.68 -23.29
N VAL A 41 -15.73 -26.22 -22.83
CA VAL A 41 -14.95 -25.77 -21.69
C VAL A 41 -14.67 -24.28 -21.83
N PHE A 42 -15.07 -23.52 -20.82
CA PHE A 42 -14.75 -22.11 -20.60
C PHE A 42 -13.26 -21.88 -20.95
N SER A 43 -13.01 -21.06 -21.98
CA SER A 43 -11.67 -20.60 -22.32
C SER A 43 -10.95 -20.12 -21.07
N LEU A 44 -9.86 -20.80 -20.74
CA LEU A 44 -8.87 -20.32 -19.80
C LEU A 44 -8.28 -19.01 -20.35
N CYS A 45 -8.77 -17.88 -19.84
CA CYS A 45 -7.95 -16.66 -19.76
C CYS A 45 -6.92 -16.86 -18.64
N LEU A 46 -5.94 -17.73 -18.86
CA LEU A 46 -4.72 -17.79 -18.05
C LEU A 46 -3.54 -17.43 -18.95
N ALA A 47 -3.41 -16.13 -19.23
CA ALA A 47 -2.11 -15.55 -19.52
C ALA A 47 -1.83 -14.61 -18.36
N THR A 48 -1.01 -15.10 -17.44
CA THR A 48 -0.49 -14.45 -16.24
C THR A 48 0.04 -13.06 -16.52
N PRO A 49 -0.02 -12.19 -15.51
CA PRO A 49 1.12 -11.38 -15.19
C PRO A 49 1.60 -11.78 -13.79
N ALA A 50 2.67 -12.57 -13.75
CA ALA A 50 3.30 -13.01 -12.52
C ALA A 50 4.60 -12.23 -12.24
N ILE A 51 4.74 -11.03 -12.82
CA ILE A 51 5.96 -10.20 -12.71
C ILE A 51 5.65 -8.81 -12.12
N ALA A 52 4.41 -8.30 -12.21
CA ALA A 52 4.10 -6.94 -11.78
C ALA A 52 3.82 -6.78 -10.28
N ASN A 53 3.38 -7.85 -9.60
CA ASN A 53 3.17 -7.80 -8.15
C ASN A 53 4.50 -7.71 -7.37
N ASP A 54 5.58 -8.31 -7.87
CA ASP A 54 6.88 -8.30 -7.19
C ASP A 54 7.51 -6.89 -7.17
N GLN A 55 7.38 -6.14 -8.27
CA GLN A 55 7.90 -4.78 -8.37
C GLN A 55 7.12 -3.82 -7.47
N LEU A 56 5.79 -3.85 -7.51
CA LEU A 56 4.97 -3.02 -6.63
C LEU A 56 5.26 -3.32 -5.16
N ASN A 57 5.35 -4.59 -4.77
CA ASN A 57 5.70 -4.97 -3.39
C ASN A 57 7.09 -4.46 -2.99
N SER A 58 8.07 -4.54 -3.89
CA SER A 58 9.42 -4.02 -3.68
C SER A 58 9.41 -2.51 -3.46
N ASP A 59 8.66 -1.76 -4.27
CA ASP A 59 8.55 -0.31 -4.17
C ASP A 59 7.84 0.11 -2.88
N VAL A 60 6.73 -0.56 -2.53
CA VAL A 60 6.01 -0.32 -1.27
C VAL A 60 6.89 -0.62 -0.06
N LYS A 61 7.64 -1.72 -0.07
CA LYS A 61 8.57 -2.06 1.01
C LYS A 61 9.70 -1.04 1.14
N ARG A 62 10.28 -0.59 0.03
CA ARG A 62 11.30 0.45 0.02
C ARG A 62 10.76 1.76 0.60
N MET A 63 9.56 2.15 0.17
CA MET A 63 8.88 3.34 0.67
C MET A 63 8.57 3.25 2.17
N ALA A 64 8.12 2.09 2.65
CA ALA A 64 7.90 1.83 4.07
C ALA A 64 9.20 1.98 4.86
N GLY A 65 10.33 1.48 4.34
CA GLY A 65 11.66 1.69 4.91
C GLY A 65 12.03 3.17 5.04
N PHE A 66 11.86 3.96 3.97
CA PHE A 66 12.13 5.40 4.03
C PHE A 66 11.22 6.14 5.03
N ALA A 67 9.93 5.79 5.08
CA ALA A 67 9.01 6.37 6.05
C ALA A 67 9.39 6.01 7.50
N GLY A 68 9.81 4.77 7.73
CA GLY A 68 10.33 4.29 9.02
C GLY A 68 11.58 5.06 9.45
N ASP A 69 12.59 5.13 8.58
CA ASP A 69 13.84 5.84 8.85
C ASP A 69 13.60 7.34 9.11
N LEU A 70 12.78 7.99 8.29
CA LEU A 70 12.44 9.40 8.46
C LEU A 70 11.76 9.66 9.80
N ARG A 71 10.86 8.78 10.21
CA ARG A 71 10.16 8.91 11.49
C ARG A 71 11.10 8.72 12.67
N VAL A 72 11.93 7.68 12.64
CA VAL A 72 12.88 7.40 13.73
C VAL A 72 13.91 8.52 13.87
N LEU A 73 14.47 9.00 12.76
CA LEU A 73 15.42 10.12 12.79
C LEU A 73 14.75 11.43 13.23
N SER A 74 13.51 11.67 12.81
CA SER A 74 12.70 12.80 13.29
C SER A 74 12.50 12.75 14.79
N GLU A 75 12.13 11.59 15.34
CA GLU A 75 11.93 11.35 16.77
C GLU A 75 13.24 11.53 17.55
N ASN A 76 14.36 10.98 17.06
CA ASN A 76 15.66 11.07 17.72
C ASN A 76 16.27 12.48 17.70
N CYS A 77 16.17 13.17 16.57
CA CYS A 77 16.79 14.49 16.36
C CYS A 77 15.88 15.67 16.71
N GLY A 78 14.60 15.43 17.04
CA GLY A 78 13.63 16.49 17.31
C GLY A 78 13.34 17.38 16.08
N VAL A 79 13.60 16.86 14.88
CA VAL A 79 13.36 17.56 13.61
C VAL A 79 11.95 17.25 13.14
N PHE A 80 11.19 18.27 12.74
CA PHE A 80 9.86 18.04 12.18
C PHE A 80 9.95 17.36 10.81
N VAL A 81 9.38 16.16 10.72
CA VAL A 81 9.10 15.45 9.48
C VAL A 81 7.62 15.11 9.47
N ASP A 82 7.02 15.04 8.29
CA ASP A 82 5.61 14.70 8.14
C ASP A 82 5.28 13.35 8.82
N PRO A 83 4.46 13.35 9.89
CA PRO A 83 4.10 12.13 10.59
C PRO A 83 3.20 11.19 9.76
N LEU A 84 2.71 11.65 8.61
CA LEU A 84 1.83 10.92 7.70
C LEU A 84 2.56 10.28 6.52
N ASN A 85 3.91 10.29 6.49
CA ASN A 85 4.68 9.62 5.43
C ASN A 85 4.27 8.15 5.21
N GLY A 86 3.93 7.40 6.25
CA GLY A 86 3.37 6.05 6.08
C GLY A 86 2.00 6.06 5.38
N VAL A 87 1.11 6.98 5.77
CA VAL A 87 -0.25 7.10 5.21
C VAL A 87 -0.22 7.48 3.73
N HIS A 88 0.70 8.35 3.31
CA HIS A 88 0.82 8.74 1.91
C HIS A 88 1.18 7.59 0.97
N ILE A 89 1.85 6.55 1.47
CA ILE A 89 2.09 5.31 0.72
C ILE A 89 0.77 4.58 0.50
N ALA A 90 -0.03 4.38 1.56
CA ALA A 90 -1.35 3.75 1.46
C ALA A 90 -2.30 4.55 0.56
N GLU A 91 -2.27 5.88 0.62
CA GLU A 91 -3.04 6.76 -0.27
C GLU A 91 -2.67 6.59 -1.74
N ALA A 92 -1.38 6.41 -2.05
CA ALA A 92 -0.92 6.17 -3.43
C ALA A 92 -1.45 4.83 -3.99
N LEU A 93 -1.74 3.88 -3.12
CA LEU A 93 -2.14 2.52 -3.47
C LEU A 93 -3.65 2.28 -3.45
N ILE A 94 -4.45 3.24 -2.99
CA ILE A 94 -5.90 3.06 -2.75
C ILE A 94 -6.70 2.73 -4.02
N SER A 95 -6.17 3.07 -5.20
CA SER A 95 -6.78 2.76 -6.49
C SER A 95 -6.33 1.44 -7.10
N VAL A 96 -5.36 0.75 -6.49
CA VAL A 96 -4.88 -0.56 -6.98
C VAL A 96 -5.92 -1.63 -6.61
N PRO A 97 -6.44 -2.40 -7.58
CA PRO A 97 -7.39 -3.46 -7.31
C PRO A 97 -6.75 -4.60 -6.52
N ASN A 98 -7.53 -5.25 -5.65
CA ASN A 98 -7.11 -6.43 -4.88
C ASN A 98 -5.91 -6.24 -3.94
N ILE A 99 -5.52 -5.00 -3.65
CA ILE A 99 -4.44 -4.73 -2.72
C ILE A 99 -4.90 -4.91 -1.26
N ASP A 100 -4.10 -5.62 -0.48
CA ASP A 100 -4.34 -5.78 0.95
C ASP A 100 -3.80 -4.56 1.71
N MET A 101 -4.67 -3.58 1.94
CA MET A 101 -4.32 -2.37 2.70
C MET A 101 -3.94 -2.66 4.16
N GLU A 102 -4.43 -3.76 4.76
CA GLU A 102 -4.03 -4.13 6.11
C GLU A 102 -2.58 -4.61 6.12
N ALA A 103 -2.18 -5.42 5.13
CA ALA A 103 -0.80 -5.83 4.94
C ALA A 103 0.14 -4.65 4.65
N VAL A 104 -0.29 -3.67 3.84
CA VAL A 104 0.50 -2.45 3.58
C VAL A 104 0.75 -1.66 4.86
N LEU A 105 -0.30 -1.45 5.68
CA LEU A 105 -0.16 -0.74 6.95
C LEU A 105 0.70 -1.52 7.96
N ALA A 106 0.56 -2.84 8.00
CA ALA A 106 1.41 -3.69 8.82
C ALA A 106 2.89 -3.58 8.41
N LEU A 107 3.18 -3.60 7.10
CA LEU A 107 4.53 -3.43 6.58
C LEU A 107 5.15 -2.08 6.96
N ILE A 108 4.36 -1.00 6.96
CA ILE A 108 4.82 0.33 7.40
C ILE A 108 5.16 0.32 8.90
N ASP A 109 4.32 -0.30 9.72
CA ASP A 109 4.55 -0.44 11.16
C ASP A 109 5.82 -1.30 11.42
N ASP A 110 5.99 -2.42 10.69
CA ASP A 110 7.16 -3.32 10.78
C ASP A 110 8.47 -2.63 10.39
N GLU A 111 8.50 -1.89 9.28
CA GLU A 111 9.71 -1.17 8.86
C GLU A 111 10.05 -0.02 9.83
N TYR A 112 9.06 0.64 10.45
CA TYR A 112 9.34 1.57 11.55
C TYR A 112 9.99 0.88 12.75
N GLU A 113 9.45 -0.24 13.22
CA GLU A 113 10.02 -0.97 14.35
C GLU A 113 11.45 -1.45 14.05
N LYS A 114 11.69 -1.90 12.82
CA LYS A 114 13.01 -2.29 12.32
C LYS A 114 13.98 -1.10 12.28
N SER A 115 13.58 0.03 11.74
CA SER A 115 14.40 1.26 11.72
C SER A 115 14.71 1.74 13.13
N ALA A 116 13.75 1.66 14.06
CA ALA A 116 13.93 2.04 15.45
C ALA A 116 14.94 1.12 16.16
N HIS A 117 14.89 -0.18 15.86
CA HIS A 117 15.85 -1.15 16.38
C HIS A 117 17.28 -0.90 15.91
N TYR A 118 17.48 -0.63 14.61
CA TYR A 118 18.82 -0.48 14.03
C TYR A 118 19.43 0.91 14.21
N THR A 119 18.62 1.98 14.12
CA THR A 119 19.11 3.36 14.26
C THR A 119 19.34 3.74 15.73
N GLY A 120 18.63 3.09 16.66
CA GLY A 120 18.71 3.42 18.08
C GLY A 120 17.99 4.74 18.40
N SER A 121 18.41 5.41 19.47
CA SER A 121 17.77 6.62 20.03
C SER A 121 18.66 7.87 20.04
N VAL A 122 19.86 7.76 19.48
CA VAL A 122 20.85 8.86 19.46
C VAL A 122 20.71 9.62 18.15
N CYS A 123 20.76 10.95 18.23
CA CYS A 123 20.93 11.81 17.06
C CYS A 123 22.41 12.16 16.89
N TYR A 124 22.96 11.85 15.71
CA TYR A 124 24.34 12.14 15.37
C TYR A 124 24.48 13.42 14.51
N PRO A 125 25.63 14.10 14.51
CA PRO A 125 25.84 15.32 13.73
C PRO A 125 25.52 15.17 12.23
N GLU A 126 25.78 14.00 11.65
CA GLU A 126 25.52 13.67 10.24
C GLU A 126 24.04 13.43 9.92
N ASP A 127 23.18 13.19 10.92
CA ASP A 127 21.78 12.83 10.70
C ASP A 127 20.98 13.99 10.07
N GLY A 128 21.42 15.24 10.26
CA GLY A 128 20.80 16.38 9.59
C GLY A 128 20.85 16.29 8.06
N GLU A 129 22.01 15.93 7.51
CA GLU A 129 22.16 15.74 6.07
C GLU A 129 21.40 14.48 5.60
N ARG A 130 21.50 13.40 6.38
CA ARG A 130 20.81 12.14 6.12
C ARG A 130 19.29 12.33 6.04
N ILE A 131 18.69 13.10 6.95
CA ILE A 131 17.26 13.42 6.95
C ILE A 131 16.88 14.13 5.64
N GLU A 132 17.65 15.13 5.22
CA GLU A 132 17.37 15.87 3.99
C GLU A 132 17.51 15.01 2.73
N GLN A 133 18.50 14.11 2.71
CA GLN A 133 18.63 13.11 1.65
C GLN A 133 17.43 12.16 1.61
N LEU A 134 17.03 11.62 2.77
CA LEU A 134 15.87 10.73 2.89
C LEU A 134 14.56 11.41 2.48
N LYS A 135 14.34 12.68 2.84
CA LYS A 135 13.16 13.44 2.40
C LYS A 135 13.07 13.54 0.88
N ARG A 136 14.20 13.80 0.21
CA ARG A 136 14.26 13.88 -1.26
C ARG A 136 13.98 12.52 -1.90
N LEU A 137 14.60 11.45 -1.39
CA LEU A 137 14.38 10.09 -1.87
C LEU A 137 12.92 9.69 -1.68
N TYR A 138 12.38 9.83 -0.48
CA TYR A 138 10.98 9.55 -0.17
C TYR A 138 10.03 10.29 -1.11
N SER A 139 10.24 11.60 -1.33
CA SER A 139 9.36 12.39 -2.20
C SER A 139 9.44 11.95 -3.66
N SER A 140 10.65 11.66 -4.15
CA SER A 140 10.87 11.19 -5.53
C SER A 140 10.22 9.84 -5.76
N GLU A 141 10.42 8.91 -4.83
CA GLU A 141 9.93 7.52 -4.92
C GLU A 141 8.42 7.45 -4.70
N LEU A 142 7.86 8.29 -3.81
CA LEU A 142 6.40 8.42 -3.68
C LEU A 142 5.76 8.90 -4.99
N ASN A 143 6.39 9.86 -5.67
CA ASN A 143 5.91 10.35 -6.95
C ASN A 143 6.03 9.27 -8.03
N ALA A 144 7.13 8.51 -8.05
CA ALA A 144 7.30 7.38 -8.96
C ALA A 144 6.24 6.30 -8.73
N LEU A 145 5.96 5.94 -7.48
CA LEU A 145 4.90 5.00 -7.10
C LEU A 145 3.52 5.48 -7.58
N LYS A 146 3.18 6.75 -7.32
CA LYS A 146 1.91 7.35 -7.80
C LYS A 146 1.78 7.28 -9.32
N GLN A 147 2.87 7.53 -10.05
CA GLN A 147 2.88 7.45 -11.50
C GLN A 147 2.76 6.00 -12.00
N SER A 148 3.46 5.06 -11.37
CA SER A 148 3.36 3.63 -11.65
C SER A 148 1.92 3.14 -11.48
N VAL A 149 1.29 3.47 -10.35
CA VAL A 149 -0.13 3.17 -10.09
C VAL A 149 -1.05 3.86 -11.10
N ALA A 150 -0.79 5.11 -11.48
CA ALA A 150 -1.61 5.79 -12.48
C ALA A 150 -1.51 5.17 -13.89
N ARG A 151 -0.36 4.58 -14.23
CA ARG A 151 -0.14 3.90 -15.51
C ARG A 151 -0.65 2.45 -15.54
N GLY A 152 -0.90 1.85 -14.38
CA GLY A 152 -1.24 0.43 -14.29
C GLY A 152 -0.02 -0.48 -14.32
N ASP A 153 1.17 0.00 -13.96
CA ASP A 153 2.42 -0.77 -13.93
C ASP A 153 2.48 -1.77 -12.74
N TYR A 154 1.32 -2.32 -12.36
CA TYR A 154 1.11 -3.32 -11.30
C TYR A 154 0.33 -4.55 -11.77
N GLU A 155 -0.06 -4.58 -13.05
CA GLU A 155 -0.74 -5.72 -13.68
C GLU A 155 0.26 -6.77 -14.15
#